data_AF-A0A5A7NCA8-F1
#
_entry.id   AF-A0A5A7NCA8-F1
#
_cell.length_a   1.000
_cell.length_b   1.000
_cell.length_c   1.000
_cell.angle_alpha   90.00
_cell.angle_beta   90.00
_cell.angle_gamma   90.00
#
_symmetry.space_group_name_H-M   'P 1'
#
loop_
_entity.id
_entity.type
_entity.pdbx_description
1 polymer ?
#
loop_
_entity_poly.entity_id
_entity_poly.type
_entity_poly.pdbx_seq_one_letter_code
_entity_poly.pdbx_strand_id
1 'polypeptide(L)'
;MTLKLDKLPDREPAKVTFTASPELKAALTDYAEIYRRTYGHKEGVADLIPFMLEAFMSADPGFKRARKALADVRPSSTQAKET
;
A
#
# COMPACT_ATOMS: atom_id res chain seq x y z
N MET A 1 5.90 -16.00 14.53
CA MET A 1 4.81 -15.09 14.10
C MET A 1 4.96 -14.87 12.61
N THR A 2 3.91 -15.11 11.83
CA THR A 2 3.95 -15.11 10.35
C THR A 2 3.68 -13.71 9.80
N LEU A 3 4.64 -13.14 9.07
CA LEU A 3 4.47 -11.87 8.35
C LEU A 3 3.42 -12.03 7.24
N LYS A 4 2.49 -11.07 7.14
CA LYS A 4 1.48 -11.02 6.07
C LYS A 4 2.00 -10.44 4.75
N LEU A 5 3.28 -10.06 4.71
CA LEU A 5 3.92 -9.44 3.56
C LEU A 5 4.79 -10.47 2.83
N ASP A 6 4.44 -10.74 1.58
CA ASP A 6 5.19 -11.59 0.65
C ASP A 6 6.22 -10.75 -0.15
N LYS A 7 7.10 -11.40 -0.92
CA LYS A 7 8.24 -10.75 -1.58
C LYS A 7 7.78 -9.75 -2.65
N LEU A 8 8.34 -8.54 -2.62
CA LEU A 8 7.91 -7.39 -3.44
C LEU A 8 8.28 -7.57 -4.93
N PRO A 9 7.33 -7.35 -5.87
CA PRO A 9 7.63 -7.18 -7.29
C PRO A 9 8.04 -5.74 -7.64
N ASP A 10 8.80 -5.59 -8.73
CA ASP A 10 9.29 -4.30 -9.28
C ASP A 10 8.12 -3.44 -9.81
N ARG A 11 8.02 -2.16 -9.40
CA ARG A 11 6.91 -1.25 -9.75
C ARG A 11 7.37 0.20 -9.88
N GLU A 12 6.81 0.94 -10.85
CA GLU A 12 7.02 2.38 -11.03
C GLU A 12 6.47 3.18 -9.83
N PRO A 13 7.30 3.90 -9.06
CA PRO A 13 6.88 4.56 -7.82
C PRO A 13 6.27 5.96 -8.08
N ALA A 14 5.03 6.17 -7.64
CA ALA A 14 4.46 7.52 -7.49
C ALA A 14 4.82 8.08 -6.10
N LYS A 15 5.49 9.24 -6.05
CA LYS A 15 5.92 9.84 -4.77
C LYS A 15 4.74 10.45 -4.01
N VAL A 16 4.43 9.88 -2.85
CA VAL A 16 3.42 10.40 -1.91
C VAL A 16 4.12 10.78 -0.60
N THR A 17 4.03 12.05 -0.21
CA THR A 17 4.52 12.54 1.10
C THR A 17 3.36 12.49 2.09
N PHE A 18 3.57 11.88 3.27
CA PHE A 18 2.60 11.90 4.36
C PHE A 18 3.27 12.19 5.69
N THR A 19 2.52 12.77 6.61
CA THR A 19 2.96 13.03 7.98
C THR A 19 2.46 11.89 8.87
N ALA A 20 3.40 11.17 9.49
CA ALA A 20 3.09 10.12 10.46
C ALA A 20 3.20 10.65 11.89
N SER A 21 2.34 10.17 12.78
CA SER A 21 2.52 10.37 14.22
C SER A 21 3.82 9.71 14.72
N PRO A 22 4.43 10.18 15.82
CA PRO A 22 5.65 9.60 16.37
C PRO A 22 5.52 8.10 16.69
N GLU A 23 4.36 7.70 17.21
CA GLU A 23 4.04 6.31 17.54
C GLU A 23 4.00 5.42 16.28
N LEU A 24 3.39 5.91 15.19
CA LEU A 24 3.35 5.20 13.92
C LEU A 24 4.76 5.06 13.32
N LYS A 25 5.59 6.12 13.41
CA LYS A 25 6.98 6.07 12.95
C LYS A 25 7.80 5.03 13.72
N ALA A 26 7.64 4.93 15.04
CA ALA A 26 8.29 3.91 15.85
C ALA A 26 7.87 2.50 15.42
N ALA A 27 6.56 2.25 15.34
CA ALA A 27 6.02 0.95 14.92
C ALA A 27 6.48 0.54 13.50
N LEU A 28 6.54 1.49 12.56
CA LEU A 28 7.07 1.23 11.22
C LEU A 28 8.56 0.86 11.23
N THR A 29 9.34 1.50 12.10
CA THR A 29 10.77 1.20 12.26
C THR A 29 10.97 -0.20 12.84
N ASP A 30 10.21 -0.57 13.87
CA ASP A 30 10.24 -1.92 14.45
C ASP A 30 9.82 -2.97 13.42
N TYR A 31 8.82 -2.67 12.59
CA TYR A 31 8.40 -3.57 11.52
C TYR A 31 9.52 -3.78 10.49
N ALA A 32 10.21 -2.72 10.06
CA ALA A 32 11.32 -2.84 9.12
C ALA A 32 12.47 -3.69 9.70
N GLU A 33 12.75 -3.57 10.99
CA GLU A 33 13.73 -4.40 11.70
C GLU A 33 13.31 -5.89 11.72
N ILE A 34 12.03 -6.17 11.97
CA ILE A 34 11.49 -7.54 11.94
C ILE A 34 11.51 -8.12 10.53
N TYR A 35 11.14 -7.32 9.52
CA TYR A 35 11.18 -7.71 8.10
C TYR A 35 12.59 -8.10 7.70
N ARG A 36 13.58 -7.26 8.04
CA ARG A 36 15.01 -7.54 7.84
C ARG A 36 15.45 -8.84 8.50
N ARG A 37 15.05 -9.07 9.76
CA ARG A 37 15.39 -10.31 10.47
C ARG A 37 14.78 -11.55 9.85
N THR A 38 13.59 -11.42 9.26
CA THR A 38 12.87 -12.55 8.67
C THR A 38 13.40 -12.91 7.29
N TYR A 39 13.65 -11.92 6.44
CA TYR A 39 14.00 -12.14 5.03
C TYR A 39 15.47 -11.86 4.72
N GLY A 40 16.26 -11.33 5.66
CA GLY A 40 17.66 -10.94 5.46
C GLY A 40 17.84 -9.67 4.62
N HIS A 41 16.75 -9.08 4.11
CA HIS A 41 16.77 -7.89 3.26
C HIS A 41 16.42 -6.64 4.05
N LYS A 42 17.30 -5.63 3.97
CA LYS A 42 17.10 -4.32 4.59
C LYS A 42 16.38 -3.40 3.61
N GLU A 43 15.05 -3.46 3.58
CA GLU A 43 14.23 -2.44 2.94
C GLU A 43 14.00 -1.26 3.90
N GLY A 44 13.97 -0.05 3.34
CA GLY A 44 13.60 1.14 4.09
C GLY A 44 12.10 1.12 4.44
N VAL A 45 11.73 1.80 5.52
CA VAL A 45 10.31 2.02 5.87
C VAL A 45 9.55 2.64 4.69
N ALA A 46 10.18 3.56 3.95
CA ALA A 46 9.60 4.19 2.77
C ALA A 46 9.26 3.20 1.66
N ASP A 47 10.07 2.16 1.49
CA ASP A 47 9.86 1.10 0.50
C ASP A 47 8.79 0.11 0.96
N LEU A 48 8.67 -0.13 2.26
CA LEU A 48 7.68 -1.06 2.83
C LEU A 48 6.26 -0.47 2.88
N ILE A 49 6.13 0.84 3.13
CA ILE A 49 4.83 1.50 3.31
C ILE A 49 3.86 1.25 2.15
N PRO A 50 4.25 1.42 0.86
CA PRO A 50 3.37 1.12 -0.27
C PRO A 50 2.79 -0.29 -0.19
N PHE A 51 3.63 -1.30 0.05
CA PHE A 51 3.19 -2.70 0.08
C PHE A 51 2.36 -3.03 1.33
N MET A 52 2.66 -2.41 2.47
CA MET A 52 1.82 -2.50 3.66
C MET A 52 0.40 -1.96 3.39
N LEU A 53 0.30 -0.81 2.73
CA LEU A 53 -0.98 -0.19 2.39
C LEU A 53 -1.74 -1.02 1.35
N GLU A 54 -1.06 -1.54 0.34
CA GLU A 54 -1.67 -2.43 -0.65
C GLU A 54 -2.17 -3.73 -0.02
N ALA A 55 -1.37 -4.36 0.83
CA ALA A 55 -1.76 -5.56 1.56
C ALA A 55 -2.97 -5.27 2.48
N PHE A 56 -2.99 -4.13 3.16
CA PHE A 56 -4.11 -3.70 3.98
C PHE A 56 -5.39 -3.50 3.15
N MET A 57 -5.32 -2.75 2.05
CA MET A 57 -6.45 -2.52 1.14
C MET A 57 -6.95 -3.82 0.49
N SER A 58 -6.05 -4.76 0.19
CA SER A 58 -6.40 -6.08 -0.34
C SER A 58 -6.97 -7.00 0.74
N ALA A 59 -6.60 -6.83 2.00
CA ALA A 59 -7.14 -7.63 3.09
C ALA A 59 -8.55 -7.17 3.51
N ASP A 60 -8.95 -5.93 3.22
CA ASP A 60 -10.22 -5.36 3.66
C ASP A 60 -11.38 -5.58 2.66
N PRO A 61 -12.35 -6.50 2.94
CA PRO A 61 -13.44 -6.78 2.01
C PRO A 61 -14.45 -5.63 1.92
N GLY A 62 -14.58 -4.83 2.99
CA GLY A 62 -15.44 -3.65 3.04
C GLY A 62 -14.97 -2.60 2.02
N PHE A 63 -13.69 -2.30 2.03
CA PHE A 63 -13.01 -1.43 1.09
C PHE A 63 -13.17 -1.92 -0.34
N LYS A 64 -12.96 -3.22 -0.60
CA LYS A 64 -13.17 -3.80 -1.94
C LYS A 64 -14.58 -3.58 -2.46
N ARG A 65 -15.60 -3.80 -1.63
CA ARG A 65 -17.01 -3.59 -1.98
C ARG A 65 -17.31 -2.11 -2.23
N ALA A 66 -16.88 -1.23 -1.32
CA ALA A 66 -17.08 0.21 -1.44
C ALA A 66 -16.36 0.79 -2.67
N ARG A 67 -15.14 0.35 -2.97
CA ARG A 67 -14.38 0.75 -4.16
C ARG A 67 -15.08 0.32 -5.45
N LYS A 68 -15.66 -0.89 -5.48
CA LYS A 68 -16.46 -1.35 -6.63
C LYS A 68 -17.71 -0.47 -6.82
N ALA A 69 -18.42 -0.16 -5.75
CA ALA A 69 -19.59 0.73 -5.81
C ALA A 69 -19.20 2.16 -6.27
N LEU A 70 -18.08 2.70 -5.81
CA LEU A 70 -17.57 3.99 -6.27
C LEU A 70 -17.20 4.01 -7.76
N ALA A 71 -16.66 2.89 -8.28
CA ALA A 71 -16.33 2.75 -9.69
C ALA A 71 -17.60 2.70 -10.58
N ASP A 72 -18.67 2.07 -10.08
CA ASP A 72 -19.98 2.01 -10.74
C ASP A 72 -20.67 3.38 -10.80
N VAL A 73 -20.47 4.22 -9.77
CA VAL A 73 -21.04 5.57 -9.68
C VAL A 73 -20.28 6.61 -10.51
N ARG A 74 -19.02 6.37 -10.89
CA ARG A 74 -18.29 7.28 -11.80
C ARG A 74 -18.76 7.01 -13.23
N PRO A 75 -19.51 7.93 -13.88
CA PRO A 75 -19.79 7.77 -15.30
C PRO A 75 -18.45 7.81 -16.03
N SER A 76 -18.24 6.81 -16.89
CA SER A 76 -17.10 6.70 -17.77
C SER A 76 -16.89 8.02 -18.52
N SER A 77 -15.92 8.83 -18.08
CA SER A 77 -15.42 9.94 -18.89
C SER A 77 -14.53 9.35 -19.98
N THR A 78 -15.15 8.69 -20.94
CA THR A 78 -14.52 8.21 -22.17
C THR A 78 -15.51 8.39 -23.31
N GLN A 79 -15.87 9.65 -23.58
CA GLN A 79 -16.24 10.09 -24.92
C GLN A 79 -16.07 11.61 -25.01
N ALA A 80 -14.87 12.05 -25.38
CA ALA A 80 -14.61 13.37 -25.95
C ALA A 80 -13.53 13.19 -27.02
N LYS A 81 -13.93 12.52 -28.10
CA LYS A 81 -13.28 12.57 -29.41
C LYS A 81 -14.42 12.79 -30.40
N GLU A 82 -14.18 13.63 -31.41
CA GLU A 82 -15.14 14.20 -32.40
C GLU A 82 -15.77 15.50 -31.88
N THR A 83 -15.55 16.69 -32.46
CA THR A 83 -15.34 17.09 -33.87
C THR A 83 -14.39 18.28 -33.94
#